data_AF-A0A2E2YTF8-F1
#
_entry.id   AF-A0A2E2YTF8-F1
#
_cell.length_a   1.000
_cell.length_b   1.000
_cell.length_c   1.000
_cell.angle_alpha   90.00
_cell.angle_beta   90.00
_cell.angle_gamma   90.00
#
_symmetry.space_group_name_H-M   'P 1'
#
loop_
_entity.id
_entity.type
_entity.pdbx_description
1 polymer ?
#
loop_
_entity_poly.entity_id
_entity_poly.type
_entity_poly.pdbx_seq_one_letter_code
_entity_poly.pdbx_strand_id
1 'polypeptide(L)'
;MYMLHRARDLMGLKAQVFEAGEGVGGTWYWNRYPGARCDSESYYYSYSFSKELEQEWNWSSRYPGQPEILSYLEHVADRFELRPNIDFNTRVDALTFDEANDVWLVRTDTGDAVSARYVVSCVGCLSTRNIPNFKGIETFQGDWYHTGAWPHEGVDFSGKRVGLIGTGSTGIQATPVIAAESEHLTVFQRTPNFSIPARNAPLEEKTLNDIKANYQEIRYLCKGSDNGFPFIPVDRGAKDVGEEDRERIYDKFWELGGFRLLVESFNDLTIDEFANETAANFIRQKIREMVKDPKVAEMLCPYDHPYGTKRPPIDTNYYDTYNRDNVSLIDVRKAPIVEITPQGVRTEDSEYELDVLVFATGFDAMTGPLLAIDIQGMNGQTLNDAWEAGPRTYLGLQVAGFPNLFTVTGPGSPSVLTNMPVSIEQHVEWISDCIEFMNSGGKSRIVANEDAQEEWVKHVSDIADDTLYPKANSWYVGANVPGKTRVFMPYVGGMKMYREKCDEVVDGGYKGFSVS
;
A
#
# COMPACT_ATOMS: atom_id res chain seq x y z
N MET A 1 9.11 7.51 -11.36
CA MET A 1 10.52 7.23 -11.67
C MET A 1 10.69 6.17 -12.74
N TYR A 2 10.32 4.89 -12.52
CA TYR A 2 10.54 3.85 -13.53
C TYR A 2 9.87 4.13 -14.89
N MET A 3 8.62 4.64 -14.90
CA MET A 3 7.95 5.07 -16.15
C MET A 3 8.73 6.16 -16.89
N LEU A 4 9.31 7.13 -16.17
CA LEU A 4 10.13 8.19 -16.77
C LEU A 4 11.40 7.61 -17.41
N HIS A 5 12.08 6.70 -16.72
CA HIS A 5 13.23 5.98 -17.26
C HIS A 5 12.88 5.24 -18.56
N ARG A 6 11.82 4.43 -18.55
CA ARG A 6 11.33 3.73 -19.75
C ARG A 6 11.01 4.70 -20.89
N ALA A 7 10.23 5.75 -20.60
CA ALA A 7 9.79 6.71 -21.62
C ALA A 7 10.94 7.49 -22.25
N ARG A 8 11.83 8.04 -21.42
CA ARG A 8 12.93 8.89 -21.90
C ARG A 8 14.09 8.07 -22.46
N ASP A 9 14.55 7.06 -21.73
CA ASP A 9 15.82 6.39 -22.02
C ASP A 9 15.68 5.19 -22.95
N LEU A 10 14.54 4.48 -22.89
CA LEU A 10 14.32 3.30 -23.73
C LEU A 10 13.47 3.60 -24.95
N MET A 11 12.41 4.41 -24.80
CA MET A 11 11.51 4.76 -25.91
C MET A 11 11.89 6.06 -26.63
N GLY A 12 12.82 6.87 -26.08
CA GLY A 12 13.23 8.14 -26.68
C GLY A 12 12.13 9.21 -26.72
N LEU A 13 11.11 9.11 -25.86
CA LEU A 13 10.01 10.05 -25.80
C LEU A 13 10.37 11.29 -24.98
N LYS A 14 9.78 12.43 -25.33
CA LYS A 14 9.75 13.59 -24.45
C LYS A 14 8.78 13.29 -23.30
N ALA A 15 9.32 13.18 -22.09
CA ALA A 15 8.57 12.89 -20.87
C ALA A 15 8.86 13.92 -19.78
N GLN A 16 7.83 14.24 -19.00
CA GLN A 16 7.88 15.13 -17.85
C GLN A 16 7.09 14.49 -16.70
N VAL A 17 7.59 14.62 -15.48
CA VAL A 17 6.91 14.17 -14.25
C VAL A 17 6.61 15.40 -13.40
N PHE A 18 5.43 15.40 -12.78
CA PHE A 18 5.06 16.37 -11.74
C PHE A 18 5.02 15.65 -10.39
N GLU A 19 5.70 16.22 -9.40
CA GLU A 19 5.78 15.70 -8.04
C GLU A 19 5.45 16.82 -7.05
N ALA A 20 4.50 16.56 -6.15
CA ALA A 20 4.06 17.54 -5.16
C ALA A 20 5.09 17.75 -4.05
N GLY A 21 5.97 16.77 -3.78
CA GLY A 21 7.07 16.89 -2.85
C GLY A 21 8.29 17.63 -3.43
N GLU A 22 9.24 17.97 -2.56
CA GLU A 22 10.51 18.62 -2.95
C GLU A 22 11.54 17.62 -3.51
N GLY A 23 11.24 16.31 -3.45
CA GLY A 23 12.15 15.25 -3.84
C GLY A 23 11.43 13.98 -4.26
N VAL A 24 12.23 13.03 -4.76
CA VAL A 24 11.73 11.71 -5.15
C VAL A 24 11.42 10.85 -3.93
N GLY A 25 10.66 9.78 -4.14
CA GLY A 25 10.47 8.72 -3.13
C GLY A 25 9.01 8.38 -2.85
N GLY A 26 8.08 9.30 -3.18
CA GLY A 26 6.64 9.09 -2.98
C GLY A 26 6.35 8.71 -1.52
N THR A 27 5.82 7.51 -1.29
CA THR A 27 5.60 6.96 0.06
C THR A 27 6.77 7.20 1.01
N TRP A 28 8.01 6.98 0.54
CA TRP A 28 9.22 7.08 1.36
C TRP A 28 9.74 8.50 1.49
N TYR A 29 9.22 9.46 0.73
CA TYR A 29 9.45 10.88 0.98
C TYR A 29 8.53 11.40 2.10
N TRP A 30 7.25 11.03 2.06
CA TRP A 30 6.20 11.57 2.96
C TRP A 30 6.09 10.88 4.32
N ASN A 31 6.27 9.56 4.39
CA ASN A 31 6.00 8.77 5.60
C ASN A 31 7.25 8.65 6.49
N ARG A 32 7.64 9.75 7.15
CA ARG A 32 8.84 9.81 8.01
C ARG A 32 8.57 9.58 9.50
N TYR A 33 7.39 9.02 9.82
CA TYR A 33 7.01 8.75 11.21
C TYR A 33 8.00 7.76 11.87
N PRO A 34 8.20 7.83 13.20
CA PRO A 34 9.12 6.94 13.90
C PRO A 34 8.71 5.48 13.71
N GLY A 35 9.66 4.64 13.31
CA GLY A 35 9.42 3.21 13.06
C GLY A 35 8.94 2.85 11.65
N ALA A 36 8.71 3.82 10.77
CA ALA A 36 8.32 3.57 9.38
C ALA A 36 9.29 2.59 8.68
N ARG A 37 8.74 1.47 8.20
CA ARG A 37 9.50 0.37 7.59
C ARG A 37 8.68 -0.36 6.54
N CYS A 38 9.35 -0.95 5.56
CA CYS A 38 8.69 -1.85 4.61
C CYS A 38 8.31 -3.18 5.27
N ASP A 39 7.22 -3.77 4.79
CA ASP A 39 6.77 -5.13 5.14
C ASP A 39 7.21 -6.22 4.14
N SER A 40 7.91 -5.81 3.08
CA SER A 40 8.68 -6.67 2.18
C SER A 40 10.15 -6.68 2.56
N GLU A 41 10.82 -7.83 2.44
CA GLU A 41 12.27 -7.88 2.67
C GLU A 41 13.02 -7.04 1.62
N SER A 42 14.11 -6.43 2.06
CA SER A 42 14.83 -5.36 1.38
C SER A 42 15.24 -5.69 -0.05
N TYR A 43 15.75 -6.90 -0.27
CA TYR A 43 16.28 -7.31 -1.57
C TYR A 43 15.20 -7.47 -2.65
N TYR A 44 13.95 -7.83 -2.32
CA TYR A 44 12.87 -7.86 -3.30
C TYR A 44 11.93 -6.65 -3.23
N TYR A 45 12.08 -5.76 -2.26
CA TYR A 45 11.44 -4.43 -2.25
C TYR A 45 12.31 -3.38 -2.96
N SER A 46 12.70 -3.69 -4.19
CA SER A 46 13.61 -2.88 -5.00
C SER A 46 13.37 -3.15 -6.48
N TYR A 47 13.82 -2.24 -7.35
CA TYR A 47 13.72 -2.40 -8.80
C TYR A 47 14.51 -3.63 -9.29
N SER A 48 13.93 -4.35 -10.24
CA SER A 48 14.50 -5.54 -10.90
C SER A 48 14.96 -5.28 -12.34
N PHE A 49 14.74 -4.08 -12.87
CA PHE A 49 15.04 -3.75 -14.27
C PHE A 49 16.54 -3.57 -14.58
N SER A 50 17.40 -3.35 -13.59
CA SER A 50 18.86 -3.18 -13.78
C SER A 50 19.65 -4.11 -12.87
N LYS A 51 20.45 -5.00 -13.49
CA LYS A 51 21.35 -5.91 -12.77
C LYS A 51 22.41 -5.15 -12.01
N GLU A 52 22.93 -4.08 -12.59
CA GLU A 52 23.96 -3.26 -11.99
C GLU A 52 23.44 -2.60 -10.70
N LEU A 53 22.21 -2.08 -10.73
CA LEU A 53 21.56 -1.52 -9.54
C LEU A 53 21.41 -2.56 -8.41
N GLU A 54 21.04 -3.79 -8.76
CA GLU A 54 20.94 -4.90 -7.80
C GLU A 54 22.29 -5.26 -7.16
N GLN A 55 23.38 -5.18 -7.93
CA GLN A 55 24.72 -5.52 -7.46
C GLN A 55 25.40 -4.37 -6.68
N GLU A 56 25.09 -3.12 -6.99
CA GLU A 56 25.72 -1.96 -6.37
C GLU A 56 25.15 -1.64 -4.99
N TRP A 57 23.83 -1.77 -4.80
CA TRP A 57 23.21 -1.44 -3.53
C TRP A 57 23.45 -2.53 -2.47
N ASN A 58 23.65 -2.11 -1.21
CA ASN A 58 23.78 -3.00 -0.05
C ASN A 58 22.74 -2.62 0.99
N TRP A 59 21.79 -3.52 1.23
CA TRP A 59 20.79 -3.33 2.27
C TRP A 59 21.36 -3.66 3.65
N SER A 60 21.07 -2.80 4.63
CA SER A 60 21.57 -2.89 6.00
C SER A 60 20.85 -3.96 6.83
N SER A 61 19.57 -4.20 6.53
CA SER A 61 18.71 -5.07 7.31
C SER A 61 17.66 -5.79 6.46
N ARG A 62 17.09 -6.86 7.03
CA ARG A 62 16.09 -7.70 6.37
C ARG A 62 14.89 -6.90 5.90
N TYR A 63 14.37 -6.01 6.73
CA TYR A 63 13.29 -5.08 6.39
C TYR A 63 13.85 -3.66 6.52
N PRO A 64 14.05 -2.88 5.46
CA PRO A 64 14.73 -1.59 5.55
C PRO A 64 13.78 -0.50 6.07
N GLY A 65 14.33 0.42 6.87
CA GLY A 65 13.58 1.58 7.39
C GLY A 65 13.37 2.64 6.30
N GLN A 66 12.44 3.57 6.52
CA GLN A 66 12.15 4.64 5.56
C GLN A 66 13.39 5.41 5.07
N PRO A 67 14.36 5.82 5.93
CA PRO A 67 15.51 6.59 5.46
C PRO A 67 16.37 5.84 4.44
N GLU A 68 16.54 4.52 4.62
CA GLU A 68 17.33 3.68 3.73
C GLU A 68 16.63 3.47 2.38
N ILE A 69 15.30 3.29 2.40
CA ILE A 69 14.53 3.13 1.15
C ILE A 69 14.49 4.44 0.38
N LEU A 70 14.34 5.59 1.06
CA LEU A 70 14.43 6.89 0.41
C LEU A 70 15.81 7.08 -0.23
N SER A 71 16.88 6.77 0.50
CA SER A 71 18.26 6.84 -0.01
C SER A 71 18.48 5.94 -1.24
N TYR A 72 17.90 4.73 -1.26
CA TYR A 72 17.89 3.86 -2.44
C TYR A 72 17.19 4.52 -3.63
N LEU A 73 16.02 5.13 -3.43
CA LEU A 73 15.26 5.77 -4.48
C LEU A 73 15.94 7.05 -5.01
N GLU A 74 16.62 7.80 -4.14
CA GLU A 74 17.48 8.92 -4.52
C GLU A 74 18.68 8.46 -5.34
N HIS A 75 19.35 7.37 -4.92
CA HIS A 75 20.42 6.75 -5.69
C HIS A 75 19.95 6.33 -7.09
N VAL A 76 18.75 5.76 -7.22
CA VAL A 76 18.15 5.44 -8.53
C VAL A 76 17.90 6.70 -9.35
N ALA A 77 17.32 7.74 -8.75
CA ALA A 77 17.05 8.99 -9.45
C ALA A 77 18.33 9.65 -9.98
N ASP A 78 19.42 9.59 -9.22
CA ASP A 78 20.71 10.16 -9.60
C ASP A 78 21.42 9.28 -10.64
N ARG A 79 21.43 7.94 -10.44
CA ARG A 79 22.05 6.97 -11.34
C ARG A 79 21.52 7.06 -12.76
N PHE A 80 20.22 7.23 -12.91
CA PHE A 80 19.57 7.34 -14.21
C PHE A 80 19.27 8.80 -14.58
N GLU A 81 19.89 9.78 -13.92
CA GLU A 81 19.75 11.21 -14.22
C GLU A 81 18.29 11.67 -14.38
N LEU A 82 17.38 11.19 -13.54
CA LEU A 82 15.93 11.39 -13.71
C LEU A 82 15.45 12.79 -13.31
N ARG A 83 16.13 13.42 -12.34
CA ARG A 83 15.69 14.69 -11.72
C ARG A 83 15.42 15.84 -12.69
N PRO A 84 16.20 16.06 -13.77
CA PRO A 84 15.94 17.15 -14.71
C PRO A 84 14.59 17.07 -15.44
N ASN A 85 13.92 15.92 -15.42
CA ASN A 85 12.60 15.71 -16.03
C ASN A 85 11.49 15.56 -14.96
N ILE A 86 11.73 16.03 -13.74
CA ILE A 86 10.78 16.03 -12.63
C ILE A 86 10.62 17.46 -12.13
N ASP A 87 9.43 18.02 -12.28
CA ASP A 87 9.03 19.28 -11.67
C ASP A 87 8.54 18.98 -10.25
N PHE A 88 9.41 19.26 -9.27
CA PHE A 88 9.10 19.16 -7.85
C PHE A 88 8.24 20.34 -7.40
N ASN A 89 7.63 20.23 -6.22
CA ASN A 89 6.71 21.24 -5.67
C ASN A 89 5.58 21.64 -6.65
N THR A 90 5.17 20.69 -7.50
CA THR A 90 4.21 20.95 -8.57
C THR A 90 3.14 19.87 -8.54
N ARG A 91 1.92 20.26 -8.22
CA ARG A 91 0.76 19.35 -8.17
C ARG A 91 -0.07 19.53 -9.43
N VAL A 92 -0.37 18.42 -10.11
CA VAL A 92 -1.43 18.40 -11.14
C VAL A 92 -2.78 18.46 -10.44
N ASP A 93 -3.59 19.48 -10.75
CA ASP A 93 -4.92 19.67 -10.17
C ASP A 93 -6.05 19.34 -11.16
N ALA A 94 -5.78 19.37 -12.47
CA ALA A 94 -6.73 18.96 -13.50
C ALA A 94 -6.09 18.33 -14.74
N LEU A 95 -6.85 17.42 -15.34
CA LEU A 95 -6.58 16.76 -16.61
C LEU A 95 -7.83 16.84 -17.48
N THR A 96 -7.76 17.47 -18.64
CA THR A 96 -8.90 17.55 -19.58
C THR A 96 -8.49 16.98 -20.93
N PHE A 97 -9.24 15.99 -21.43
CA PHE A 97 -8.96 15.41 -22.74
C PHE A 97 -9.47 16.31 -23.86
N ASP A 98 -8.57 16.71 -24.77
CA ASP A 98 -8.88 17.43 -25.99
C ASP A 98 -9.12 16.43 -27.13
N GLU A 99 -10.39 16.13 -27.39
CA GLU A 99 -10.83 15.18 -28.41
C GLU A 99 -10.46 15.60 -29.84
N ALA A 100 -10.24 16.89 -30.10
CA ALA A 100 -9.91 17.36 -31.45
C ALA A 100 -8.45 17.06 -31.82
N ASN A 101 -7.58 16.94 -30.82
CA ASN A 101 -6.13 16.81 -30.99
C ASN A 101 -5.54 15.51 -30.42
N ASP A 102 -6.35 14.65 -29.78
CA ASP A 102 -5.91 13.41 -29.13
C ASP A 102 -4.84 13.62 -28.05
N VAL A 103 -5.01 14.67 -27.25
CA VAL A 103 -4.08 15.03 -26.18
C VAL A 103 -4.81 15.38 -24.89
N TRP A 104 -4.13 15.19 -23.77
CA TRP A 104 -4.52 15.70 -22.48
C TRP A 104 -3.95 17.11 -22.26
N LEU A 105 -4.80 18.02 -21.82
CA LEU A 105 -4.40 19.30 -21.24
C LEU A 105 -4.20 19.10 -19.74
N VAL A 106 -3.01 19.42 -19.26
CA VAL A 106 -2.58 19.24 -17.88
C VAL A 106 -2.46 20.60 -17.23
N ARG A 107 -3.17 20.81 -16.12
CA ARG A 107 -3.06 22.01 -15.29
C ARG A 107 -2.38 21.68 -13.98
N THR A 108 -1.47 22.56 -13.57
CA THR A 108 -0.78 22.49 -12.27
C THR A 108 -1.21 23.64 -11.35
N ASP A 109 -0.96 23.47 -10.06
CA ASP A 109 -1.15 24.52 -9.04
C ASP A 109 -0.20 25.72 -9.20
N THR A 110 0.87 25.57 -9.98
CA THR A 110 1.79 26.65 -10.40
C THR A 110 1.28 27.46 -11.59
N GLY A 111 0.16 27.06 -12.20
CA GLY A 111 -0.45 27.76 -13.34
C GLY A 111 0.10 27.34 -14.71
N ASP A 112 0.89 26.26 -14.78
CA ASP A 112 1.37 25.71 -16.04
C ASP A 112 0.24 24.99 -16.77
N ALA A 113 0.24 25.12 -18.11
CA ALA A 113 -0.65 24.41 -19.01
C ALA A 113 0.21 23.67 -20.04
N VAL A 114 0.49 22.39 -19.77
CA VAL A 114 1.20 21.52 -20.72
C VAL A 114 0.23 20.56 -21.39
N SER A 115 0.53 20.15 -22.62
CA SER A 115 -0.23 19.12 -23.32
C SER A 115 0.58 17.85 -23.48
N ALA A 116 -0.03 16.68 -23.30
CA ALA A 116 0.61 15.39 -23.49
C ALA A 116 -0.31 14.41 -24.22
N ARG A 117 0.23 13.61 -25.15
CA ARG A 117 -0.56 12.55 -25.82
C ARG A 117 -0.98 11.46 -24.83
N TYR A 118 -0.04 11.04 -23.99
CA TYR A 118 -0.24 10.00 -22.98
C TYR A 118 -0.05 10.60 -21.59
N VAL A 119 -0.93 10.22 -20.66
CA VAL A 119 -0.78 10.52 -19.24
C VAL A 119 -0.68 9.19 -18.50
N VAL A 120 0.37 9.01 -17.69
CA VAL A 120 0.53 7.82 -16.85
C VAL A 120 0.46 8.25 -15.39
N SER A 121 -0.70 8.06 -14.78
CA SER A 121 -0.94 8.42 -13.39
C SER A 121 -0.24 7.45 -12.44
N CYS A 122 0.75 7.98 -11.74
CA CYS A 122 1.55 7.26 -10.73
C CYS A 122 1.32 7.81 -9.32
N VAL A 123 0.10 8.30 -9.04
CA VAL A 123 -0.25 9.03 -7.80
C VAL A 123 -0.22 8.17 -6.53
N GLY A 124 -0.05 6.86 -6.67
CA GLY A 124 0.04 5.89 -5.58
C GLY A 124 -1.33 5.53 -4.99
N CYS A 125 -1.50 4.27 -4.57
CA CYS A 125 -2.76 3.78 -4.01
C CYS A 125 -3.01 4.22 -2.55
N LEU A 126 -2.03 4.81 -1.86
CA LEU A 126 -2.08 5.18 -0.44
C LEU A 126 -1.39 6.52 -0.19
N SER A 127 -1.84 7.58 -0.85
CA SER A 127 -1.21 8.93 -0.79
C SER A 127 -2.15 10.05 -0.33
N THR A 128 -3.47 9.89 -0.48
CA THR A 128 -4.47 10.83 0.06
C THR A 128 -4.75 10.51 1.51
N ARG A 129 -4.21 11.33 2.43
CA ARG A 129 -4.32 11.14 3.89
C ARG A 129 -5.79 11.14 4.33
N ASN A 130 -6.16 10.20 5.20
CA ASN A 130 -7.47 10.18 5.85
C ASN A 130 -7.36 10.90 7.19
N ILE A 131 -7.51 12.23 7.16
CA ILE A 131 -7.48 13.06 8.36
C ILE A 131 -8.88 13.03 9.00
N PRO A 132 -9.05 12.45 10.20
CA PRO A 132 -10.35 12.37 10.84
C PRO A 132 -10.86 13.76 11.21
N ASN A 133 -12.12 14.03 10.90
CA ASN A 133 -12.77 15.28 11.28
C ASN A 133 -13.34 15.19 12.72
N PHE A 134 -12.44 15.18 13.70
CA PHE A 134 -12.87 15.24 15.10
C PHE A 134 -13.26 16.67 15.47
N LYS A 135 -14.40 16.82 16.16
CA LYS A 135 -14.81 18.10 16.75
C LYS A 135 -13.71 18.61 17.68
N GLY A 136 -13.35 19.90 17.55
CA GLY A 136 -12.45 20.60 18.48
C GLY A 136 -10.95 20.40 18.22
N ILE A 137 -10.56 19.69 17.15
CA ILE A 137 -9.14 19.49 16.79
C ILE A 137 -8.39 20.82 16.60
N GLU A 138 -9.08 21.85 16.10
CA GLU A 138 -8.56 23.21 15.90
C GLU A 138 -8.31 23.97 17.22
N THR A 139 -8.83 23.48 18.34
CA THR A 139 -8.69 24.10 19.67
C THR A 139 -7.66 23.40 20.56
N PHE A 140 -7.11 22.27 20.11
CA PHE A 140 -6.07 21.55 20.82
C PHE A 140 -4.83 22.44 21.02
N GLN A 141 -4.33 22.54 22.26
CA GLN A 141 -3.20 23.42 22.58
C GLN A 141 -1.84 22.75 22.33
N GLY A 142 -1.81 21.42 22.19
CA GLY A 142 -0.63 20.67 21.81
C GLY A 142 -0.43 20.56 20.30
N ASP A 143 0.65 19.91 19.91
CA ASP A 143 0.93 19.65 18.50
C ASP A 143 0.19 18.40 18.01
N TRP A 144 -0.18 18.37 16.73
CA TRP A 144 -0.72 17.15 16.13
C TRP A 144 -0.11 16.85 14.77
N TYR A 145 0.04 15.56 14.47
CA TYR A 145 0.71 15.08 13.28
C TYR A 145 -0.09 13.95 12.64
N HIS A 146 -0.18 13.94 11.31
CA HIS A 146 -0.62 12.77 10.56
C HIS A 146 0.60 12.03 10.03
N THR A 147 0.67 10.72 10.23
CA THR A 147 1.87 9.92 9.89
C THR A 147 2.24 9.95 8.40
N GLY A 148 1.25 10.13 7.52
CA GLY A 148 1.44 10.35 6.08
C GLY A 148 1.94 11.75 5.65
N ALA A 149 2.26 12.64 6.58
CA ALA A 149 2.89 13.95 6.32
C ALA A 149 3.71 14.38 7.54
N TRP A 150 4.68 13.54 7.88
CA TRP A 150 5.49 13.74 9.07
C TRP A 150 6.54 14.84 8.84
N PRO A 151 6.85 15.68 9.85
CA PRO A 151 7.94 16.67 9.74
C PRO A 151 9.27 16.02 9.35
N HIS A 152 10.04 16.69 8.50
CA HIS A 152 11.28 16.14 7.96
C HIS A 152 12.40 16.11 9.00
N GLU A 153 12.38 17.06 9.92
CA GLU A 153 13.26 17.22 11.07
C GLU A 153 12.95 16.22 12.20
N GLY A 154 11.84 15.49 12.11
CA GLY A 154 11.35 14.61 13.16
C GLY A 154 10.56 15.36 14.23
N VAL A 155 10.13 14.62 15.25
CA VAL A 155 9.37 15.15 16.40
C VAL A 155 9.98 14.55 17.65
N ASP A 156 10.29 15.39 18.65
CA ASP A 156 10.82 14.97 19.94
C ASP A 156 9.67 14.69 20.92
N PHE A 157 9.58 13.44 21.38
CA PHE A 157 8.57 13.01 22.34
C PHE A 157 9.05 13.02 23.79
N SER A 158 10.31 13.37 24.05
CA SER A 158 10.90 13.36 25.39
C SER A 158 10.09 14.20 26.37
N GLY A 159 9.63 13.57 27.46
CA GLY A 159 8.84 14.27 28.49
C GLY A 159 7.43 14.69 28.03
N LYS A 160 6.91 14.10 26.94
CA LYS A 160 5.56 14.38 26.43
C LYS A 160 4.59 13.23 26.71
N ARG A 161 3.33 13.59 26.94
CA ARG A 161 2.18 12.68 26.93
C ARG A 161 1.63 12.63 25.51
N VAL A 162 1.71 11.47 24.87
CA VAL A 162 1.39 11.29 23.46
C VAL A 162 0.12 10.46 23.30
N GLY A 163 -0.81 10.93 22.47
CA GLY A 163 -1.96 10.14 22.05
C GLY A 163 -1.75 9.61 20.64
N LEU A 164 -1.93 8.30 20.43
CA LEU A 164 -1.86 7.67 19.12
C LEU A 164 -3.23 7.12 18.72
N ILE A 165 -3.82 7.64 17.64
CA ILE A 165 -5.13 7.22 17.15
C ILE A 165 -4.97 6.34 15.92
N GLY A 166 -5.35 5.07 16.04
CA GLY A 166 -5.30 4.09 14.97
C GLY A 166 -4.21 3.04 15.14
N THR A 167 -4.57 1.78 14.92
CA THR A 167 -3.74 0.58 15.11
C THR A 167 -3.64 -0.25 13.83
N GLY A 168 -3.64 0.43 12.67
CA GLY A 168 -3.21 -0.17 11.41
C GLY A 168 -1.68 -0.37 11.39
N SER A 169 -1.13 -0.78 10.24
CA SER A 169 0.32 -1.03 10.10
C SER A 169 1.17 0.15 10.59
N THR A 170 0.80 1.38 10.23
CA THR A 170 1.47 2.60 10.68
C THR A 170 1.45 2.77 12.21
N GLY A 171 0.30 2.60 12.86
CA GLY A 171 0.19 2.72 14.32
C GLY A 171 0.98 1.64 15.04
N ILE A 172 0.95 0.40 14.53
CA ILE A 172 1.69 -0.74 15.06
C ILE A 172 3.20 -0.50 15.00
N GLN A 173 3.71 0.05 13.89
CA GLN A 173 5.13 0.40 13.75
C GLN A 173 5.55 1.58 14.64
N ALA A 174 4.68 2.58 14.81
CA ALA A 174 4.98 3.78 15.58
C ALA A 174 4.93 3.56 17.09
N THR A 175 4.00 2.73 17.57
CA THR A 175 3.78 2.43 18.99
C THR A 175 5.06 2.12 19.78
N PRO A 176 5.89 1.12 19.39
CA PRO A 176 7.10 0.78 20.15
C PRO A 176 8.12 1.91 20.21
N VAL A 177 8.26 2.69 19.14
CA VAL A 177 9.26 3.77 19.07
C VAL A 177 8.81 4.98 19.88
N ILE A 178 7.55 5.40 19.74
CA ILE A 178 6.98 6.51 20.53
C ILE A 178 6.94 6.15 22.02
N ALA A 179 6.57 4.92 22.38
CA ALA A 179 6.54 4.48 23.79
C ALA A 179 7.92 4.47 24.46
N ALA A 180 8.99 4.24 23.69
CA ALA A 180 10.35 4.23 24.19
C ALA A 180 10.88 5.64 24.54
N GLU A 181 10.35 6.67 23.87
CA GLU A 181 10.81 8.06 23.98
C GLU A 181 9.90 8.93 24.87
N SER A 182 8.59 8.72 24.80
CA SER A 182 7.58 9.52 25.50
C SER A 182 7.54 9.31 27.02
N GLU A 183 7.07 10.34 27.74
CA GLU A 183 6.74 10.19 29.18
C GLU A 183 5.59 9.20 29.36
N HIS A 184 4.55 9.31 28.53
CA HIS A 184 3.45 8.37 28.51
C HIS A 184 2.83 8.30 27.11
N LEU A 185 2.49 7.08 26.65
CA LEU A 185 1.77 6.83 25.41
C LEU A 185 0.37 6.29 25.71
N THR A 186 -0.66 6.98 25.22
CA THR A 186 -2.04 6.50 25.20
C THR A 186 -2.43 6.10 23.78
N VAL A 187 -2.67 4.81 23.55
CA VAL A 187 -3.11 4.28 22.25
C VAL A 187 -4.63 4.18 22.22
N PHE A 188 -5.27 4.89 21.29
CA PHE A 188 -6.70 4.85 21.04
C PHE A 188 -7.00 3.86 19.91
N GLN A 189 -7.44 2.67 20.29
CA GLN A 189 -7.71 1.56 19.39
C GLN A 189 -9.21 1.39 19.17
N ARG A 190 -9.64 1.45 17.90
CA ARG A 190 -11.03 1.09 17.53
C ARG A 190 -11.18 -0.41 17.24
N THR A 191 -10.18 -0.98 16.59
CA THR A 191 -10.19 -2.37 16.12
C THR A 191 -8.75 -2.91 16.18
N PRO A 192 -8.46 -3.95 16.96
CA PRO A 192 -7.17 -4.62 16.89
C PRO A 192 -6.94 -5.28 15.53
N ASN A 193 -5.69 -5.45 15.13
CA ASN A 193 -5.29 -6.12 13.90
C ASN A 193 -4.35 -7.28 14.21
N PHE A 194 -4.34 -8.31 13.38
CA PHE A 194 -3.40 -9.42 13.51
C PHE A 194 -2.01 -8.98 13.06
N SER A 195 -1.12 -8.72 14.01
CA SER A 195 0.29 -8.44 13.74
C SER A 195 1.16 -9.69 13.85
N ILE A 196 2.16 -9.80 12.96
CA ILE A 196 3.14 -10.89 12.90
C ILE A 196 4.54 -10.31 13.13
N PRO A 197 5.43 -10.97 13.91
CA PRO A 197 6.78 -10.48 14.11
C PRO A 197 7.53 -10.38 12.78
N ALA A 198 8.17 -9.25 12.53
CA ALA A 198 9.03 -9.05 11.36
C ALA A 198 10.30 -9.90 11.45
N ARG A 199 10.79 -10.18 12.67
CA ARG A 199 12.12 -10.82 12.90
C ARG A 199 13.21 -10.08 12.11
N ASN A 200 13.14 -8.75 12.18
CA ASN A 200 14.08 -7.89 11.49
C ASN A 200 15.46 -7.98 12.18
N ALA A 201 16.50 -8.07 11.36
CA ALA A 201 17.88 -8.16 11.80
C ALA A 201 18.80 -7.52 10.75
N PRO A 202 20.02 -7.11 11.12
CA PRO A 202 21.05 -6.75 10.16
C PRO A 202 21.30 -7.89 9.17
N LEU A 203 21.58 -7.56 7.91
CA LEU A 203 21.98 -8.56 6.92
C LEU A 203 23.48 -8.83 7.04
N GLU A 204 23.84 -10.08 7.30
CA GLU A 204 25.24 -10.52 7.31
C GLU A 204 25.82 -10.49 5.90
N GLU A 205 27.13 -10.26 5.79
CA GLU A 205 27.84 -10.21 4.51
C GLU A 205 27.61 -11.48 3.67
N LYS A 206 27.59 -12.65 4.32
CA LYS A 206 27.27 -13.91 3.65
C LYS A 206 25.87 -13.88 3.02
N THR A 207 24.86 -13.45 3.77
CA THR A 207 23.48 -13.36 3.27
C THR A 207 23.38 -12.37 2.10
N LEU A 208 24.07 -11.23 2.19
CA LEU A 208 24.12 -10.27 1.08
C LEU A 208 24.77 -10.87 -0.17
N ASN A 209 25.88 -11.58 -0.02
CA ASN A 209 26.55 -12.25 -1.14
C ASN A 209 25.67 -13.35 -1.76
N ASP A 210 24.99 -14.14 -0.93
CA ASP A 210 24.07 -15.18 -1.39
C ASP A 210 22.88 -14.57 -2.15
N ILE A 211 22.29 -13.48 -1.66
CA ILE A 211 21.24 -12.72 -2.36
C ILE A 211 21.77 -12.21 -3.70
N LYS A 212 22.95 -11.57 -3.70
CA LYS A 212 23.53 -10.97 -4.90
C LYS A 212 23.84 -11.99 -5.99
N ALA A 213 24.33 -13.17 -5.60
CA ALA A 213 24.58 -14.27 -6.52
C ALA A 213 23.28 -14.84 -7.15
N ASN A 214 22.14 -14.74 -6.45
CA ASN A 214 20.89 -15.39 -6.84
C ASN A 214 19.75 -14.41 -7.20
N TYR A 215 20.05 -13.11 -7.38
CA TYR A 215 19.03 -12.09 -7.67
C TYR A 215 18.10 -12.49 -8.82
N GLN A 216 18.65 -13.04 -9.91
CA GLN A 216 17.85 -13.40 -11.08
C GLN A 216 16.82 -14.50 -10.78
N GLU A 217 17.19 -15.50 -9.98
CA GLU A 217 16.26 -16.53 -9.52
C GLU A 217 15.21 -15.93 -8.57
N ILE A 218 15.63 -15.06 -7.64
CA ILE A 218 14.72 -14.36 -6.73
C ILE A 218 13.68 -13.55 -7.52
N ARG A 219 14.10 -12.80 -8.55
CA ARG A 219 13.19 -12.01 -9.40
C ARG A 219 12.26 -12.89 -10.20
N TYR A 220 12.75 -14.00 -10.73
CA TYR A 220 11.91 -14.98 -11.42
C TYR A 220 10.81 -15.51 -10.50
N LEU A 221 11.16 -15.91 -9.28
CA LEU A 221 10.19 -16.37 -8.28
C LEU A 221 9.18 -15.28 -7.90
N CYS A 222 9.65 -14.05 -7.67
CA CYS A 222 8.75 -12.93 -7.38
C CYS A 222 7.72 -12.72 -8.49
N LYS A 223 8.17 -12.69 -9.77
CA LYS A 223 7.30 -12.47 -10.93
C LYS A 223 6.31 -13.63 -11.16
N GLY A 224 6.67 -14.86 -10.79
CA GLY A 224 5.83 -16.05 -10.95
C GLY A 224 4.94 -16.40 -9.75
N SER A 225 5.10 -15.73 -8.61
CA SER A 225 4.29 -15.92 -7.40
C SER A 225 2.97 -15.13 -7.42
N ASP A 226 1.99 -15.53 -6.62
CA ASP A 226 0.71 -14.80 -6.55
C ASP A 226 0.82 -13.45 -5.83
N ASN A 227 1.71 -13.36 -4.85
CA ASN A 227 1.85 -12.20 -3.96
C ASN A 227 3.09 -11.35 -4.28
N GLY A 228 3.88 -11.69 -5.30
CA GLY A 228 5.10 -10.94 -5.66
C GLY A 228 6.29 -11.18 -4.73
N PHE A 229 6.24 -12.19 -3.86
CA PHE A 229 7.32 -12.57 -2.96
C PHE A 229 8.03 -13.83 -3.49
N PRO A 230 9.33 -14.04 -3.18
CA PRO A 230 10.04 -15.25 -3.59
C PRO A 230 9.71 -16.43 -2.64
N PHE A 231 8.44 -16.58 -2.28
CA PHE A 231 7.94 -17.65 -1.44
C PHE A 231 7.57 -18.86 -2.29
N ILE A 232 7.71 -20.04 -1.72
CA ILE A 232 7.42 -21.28 -2.44
C ILE A 232 5.95 -21.65 -2.15
N PRO A 233 5.10 -21.79 -3.17
CA PRO A 233 3.73 -22.25 -2.98
C PRO A 233 3.72 -23.61 -2.27
N VAL A 234 2.83 -23.75 -1.30
CA VAL A 234 2.60 -25.02 -0.61
C VAL A 234 1.31 -25.65 -1.12
N ASP A 235 1.33 -26.95 -1.35
CA ASP A 235 0.13 -27.73 -1.70
C ASP A 235 -0.30 -28.56 -0.49
N ARG A 236 -0.70 -27.87 0.57
CA ARG A 236 -1.13 -28.45 1.83
C ARG A 236 -2.23 -27.58 2.42
N GLY A 237 -3.41 -28.17 2.65
CA GLY A 237 -4.49 -27.53 3.37
C GLY A 237 -4.37 -27.74 4.88
N ALA A 238 -4.98 -26.85 5.66
CA ALA A 238 -4.95 -26.95 7.12
C ALA A 238 -5.66 -28.21 7.64
N LYS A 239 -6.62 -28.76 6.88
CA LYS A 239 -7.35 -29.99 7.23
C LYS A 239 -6.56 -31.27 6.97
N ASP A 240 -5.45 -31.19 6.23
CA ASP A 240 -4.67 -32.38 5.84
C ASP A 240 -3.72 -32.87 6.94
N VAL A 241 -3.57 -32.11 8.03
CA VAL A 241 -2.65 -32.41 9.13
C VAL A 241 -3.34 -32.31 10.49
N GLY A 242 -2.80 -33.00 11.49
CA GLY A 242 -3.31 -32.97 12.87
C GLY A 242 -3.07 -31.62 13.56
N GLU A 243 -3.74 -31.40 14.69
CA GLU A 243 -3.60 -30.17 15.48
C GLU A 243 -2.17 -29.87 15.92
N GLU A 244 -1.46 -30.85 16.48
CA GLU A 244 -0.05 -30.71 16.87
C GLU A 244 0.86 -30.34 15.68
N ASP A 245 0.60 -30.90 14.51
CA ASP A 245 1.35 -30.57 13.29
C ASP A 245 1.04 -29.16 12.79
N ARG A 246 -0.22 -28.71 12.88
CA ARG A 246 -0.59 -27.32 12.55
C ARG A 246 0.13 -26.34 13.46
N GLU A 247 0.09 -26.55 14.78
CA GLU A 247 0.79 -25.70 15.74
C GLU A 247 2.27 -25.62 15.44
N ARG A 248 2.93 -26.77 15.23
CA ARG A 248 4.36 -26.81 14.87
C ARG A 248 4.67 -26.07 13.56
N ILE A 249 3.78 -26.15 12.57
CA ILE A 249 3.94 -25.41 11.31
C ILE A 249 3.79 -23.90 11.55
N TYR A 250 2.77 -23.48 12.30
CA TYR A 250 2.57 -22.07 12.63
C TYR A 250 3.74 -21.51 13.45
N ASP A 251 4.23 -22.24 14.46
CA ASP A 251 5.40 -21.85 15.26
C ASP A 251 6.64 -21.66 14.40
N LYS A 252 6.91 -22.59 13.47
CA LYS A 252 8.03 -22.43 12.51
C LYS A 252 7.93 -21.11 11.76
N PHE A 253 6.76 -20.77 11.23
CA PHE A 253 6.60 -19.55 10.44
C PHE A 253 6.47 -18.28 11.28
N TRP A 254 6.02 -18.38 12.53
CA TRP A 254 6.06 -17.31 13.52
C TRP A 254 7.50 -16.95 13.91
N GLU A 255 8.38 -17.94 14.05
CA GLU A 255 9.81 -17.73 14.30
C GLU A 255 10.57 -17.21 13.07
N LEU A 256 10.16 -17.62 11.85
CA LEU A 256 10.70 -17.03 10.62
C LEU A 256 10.20 -15.59 10.40
N GLY A 257 8.98 -15.27 10.83
CA GLY A 257 8.38 -13.95 10.70
C GLY A 257 7.96 -13.56 9.29
N GLY A 258 7.39 -12.35 9.18
CA GLY A 258 6.89 -11.78 7.93
C GLY A 258 5.65 -12.51 7.38
N PHE A 259 5.36 -12.32 6.09
CA PHE A 259 4.17 -12.87 5.44
C PHE A 259 4.18 -14.40 5.22
N ARG A 260 5.28 -15.09 5.58
CA ARG A 260 5.43 -16.54 5.37
C ARG A 260 4.38 -17.36 6.11
N LEU A 261 3.93 -16.92 7.29
CA LEU A 261 2.85 -17.61 8.01
C LEU A 261 1.56 -17.64 7.19
N LEU A 262 1.21 -16.54 6.51
CA LEU A 262 0.00 -16.49 5.69
C LEU A 262 0.12 -17.33 4.40
N VAL A 263 1.32 -17.41 3.82
CA VAL A 263 1.51 -17.90 2.44
C VAL A 263 2.09 -19.31 2.38
N GLU A 264 3.06 -19.65 3.25
CA GLU A 264 3.82 -20.90 3.20
C GLU A 264 3.35 -21.93 4.26
N SER A 265 2.43 -21.57 5.16
CA SER A 265 1.89 -22.52 6.12
C SER A 265 0.91 -23.48 5.44
N PHE A 266 -0.17 -22.93 4.87
CA PHE A 266 -1.26 -23.63 4.21
C PHE A 266 -1.82 -22.79 3.05
N ASN A 267 -2.33 -23.45 2.01
CA ASN A 267 -2.87 -22.79 0.82
C ASN A 267 -4.32 -22.32 0.93
N ASP A 268 -4.99 -22.65 2.03
CA ASP A 268 -6.43 -22.44 2.23
C ASP A 268 -6.77 -21.36 3.27
N LEU A 269 -5.77 -20.70 3.88
CA LEU A 269 -5.99 -19.72 4.95
C LEU A 269 -6.87 -18.53 4.55
N THR A 270 -6.88 -18.12 3.28
CA THR A 270 -7.67 -16.96 2.81
C THR A 270 -8.99 -17.36 2.15
N ILE A 271 -9.32 -18.65 2.09
CA ILE A 271 -10.52 -19.17 1.39
C ILE A 271 -11.37 -20.11 2.26
N ASP A 272 -10.80 -20.79 3.25
CA ASP A 272 -11.51 -21.71 4.15
C ASP A 272 -11.57 -21.15 5.58
N GLU A 273 -12.79 -21.06 6.13
CA GLU A 273 -13.01 -20.49 7.47
C GLU A 273 -12.35 -21.31 8.58
N PHE A 274 -12.37 -22.65 8.48
CA PHE A 274 -11.76 -23.51 9.48
C PHE A 274 -10.24 -23.33 9.48
N ALA A 275 -9.62 -23.34 8.31
CA ALA A 275 -8.19 -23.11 8.15
C ALA A 275 -7.78 -21.73 8.69
N ASN A 276 -8.57 -20.70 8.40
CA ASN A 276 -8.32 -19.36 8.90
C ASN A 276 -8.41 -19.28 10.43
N GLU A 277 -9.48 -19.85 11.01
CA GLU A 277 -9.73 -19.79 12.45
C GLU A 277 -8.63 -20.48 13.25
N THR A 278 -7.97 -21.50 12.68
CA THR A 278 -6.84 -22.17 13.34
C THR A 278 -5.59 -21.29 13.38
N ALA A 279 -5.30 -20.56 12.31
CA ALA A 279 -4.23 -19.56 12.30
C ALA A 279 -4.57 -18.36 13.22
N ALA A 280 -5.81 -17.88 13.18
CA ALA A 280 -6.28 -16.77 14.02
C ALA A 280 -6.16 -17.10 15.50
N ASN A 281 -6.58 -18.30 15.93
CA ASN A 281 -6.48 -18.73 17.32
C ASN A 281 -5.03 -18.93 17.77
N PHE A 282 -4.16 -19.46 16.91
CA PHE A 282 -2.73 -19.51 17.17
C PHE A 282 -2.16 -18.11 17.44
N ILE A 283 -2.48 -17.11 16.61
CA ILE A 283 -1.99 -15.73 16.80
C ILE A 283 -2.56 -15.12 18.09
N ARG A 284 -3.87 -15.30 18.38
CA ARG A 284 -4.48 -14.84 19.64
C ARG A 284 -3.81 -15.46 20.87
N GLN A 285 -3.40 -16.73 20.79
CA GLN A 285 -2.64 -17.37 21.85
C GLN A 285 -1.27 -16.71 22.03
N LYS A 286 -0.52 -16.45 20.94
CA LYS A 286 0.75 -15.71 21.02
C LYS A 286 0.59 -14.34 21.67
N ILE A 287 -0.48 -13.60 21.36
CA ILE A 287 -0.77 -12.31 22.00
C ILE A 287 -0.93 -12.47 23.52
N ARG A 288 -1.69 -13.48 23.97
CA ARG A 288 -1.89 -13.78 25.40
C ARG A 288 -0.62 -14.26 26.11
N GLU A 289 0.29 -14.90 25.39
CA GLU A 289 1.59 -15.31 25.93
C GLU A 289 2.55 -14.11 26.09
N MET A 290 2.50 -13.16 25.15
CA MET A 290 3.40 -11.99 25.13
C MET A 290 2.94 -10.85 26.06
N VAL A 291 1.63 -10.61 26.17
CA VAL A 291 1.08 -9.48 26.95
C VAL A 291 0.69 -9.94 28.35
N LYS A 292 1.37 -9.38 29.37
CA LYS A 292 1.28 -9.82 30.77
C LYS A 292 -0.06 -9.49 31.43
N ASP A 293 -0.68 -8.34 31.11
CA ASP A 293 -2.01 -8.01 31.60
C ASP A 293 -3.07 -8.73 30.74
N PRO A 294 -3.84 -9.68 31.30
CA PRO A 294 -4.83 -10.43 30.53
C PRO A 294 -5.94 -9.56 29.94
N LYS A 295 -6.27 -8.41 30.54
CA LYS A 295 -7.28 -7.49 29.99
C LYS A 295 -6.74 -6.79 28.75
N VAL A 296 -5.49 -6.35 28.79
CA VAL A 296 -4.84 -5.69 27.65
C VAL A 296 -4.61 -6.70 26.52
N ALA A 297 -4.17 -7.92 26.85
CA ALA A 297 -4.02 -9.01 25.89
C ALA A 297 -5.32 -9.27 25.12
N GLU A 298 -6.46 -9.34 25.83
CA GLU A 298 -7.75 -9.58 25.20
C GLU A 298 -8.21 -8.40 24.33
N MET A 299 -7.94 -7.15 24.73
CA MET A 299 -8.21 -5.98 23.88
C MET A 299 -7.39 -5.98 22.58
N LEU A 300 -6.23 -6.64 22.57
CA LEU A 300 -5.35 -6.75 21.40
C LEU A 300 -5.73 -7.91 20.47
N CYS A 301 -6.59 -8.84 20.90
CA CYS A 301 -7.04 -9.98 20.11
C CYS A 301 -8.12 -9.56 19.07
N PRO A 302 -7.90 -9.77 17.76
CA PRO A 302 -8.92 -9.50 16.75
C PRO A 302 -9.97 -10.60 16.64
N TYR A 303 -11.24 -10.20 16.59
CA TYR A 303 -12.40 -11.10 16.43
C TYR A 303 -13.40 -10.66 15.35
N ASP A 304 -13.21 -9.47 14.77
CA ASP A 304 -14.17 -8.88 13.81
C ASP A 304 -13.83 -9.18 12.35
N HIS A 305 -12.74 -9.89 12.07
CA HIS A 305 -12.34 -10.30 10.73
C HIS A 305 -11.44 -11.55 10.77
N PRO A 306 -11.41 -12.35 9.68
CA PRO A 306 -10.46 -13.47 9.54
C PRO A 306 -9.01 -12.99 9.35
N TYR A 307 -8.02 -13.78 9.76
CA TYR A 307 -6.59 -13.48 9.54
C TYR A 307 -6.26 -13.31 8.05
N GLY A 308 -5.43 -12.34 7.66
CA GLY A 308 -5.05 -12.11 6.26
C GLY A 308 -6.08 -11.36 5.39
N THR A 309 -7.32 -11.18 5.86
CA THR A 309 -8.37 -10.44 5.11
C THR A 309 -8.23 -8.91 5.21
N LYS A 310 -7.46 -8.45 6.19
CA LYS A 310 -6.75 -7.16 6.19
C LYS A 310 -5.28 -7.45 5.97
N ARG A 311 -4.51 -6.53 5.38
CA ARG A 311 -3.04 -6.68 5.28
C ARG A 311 -2.47 -6.90 6.69
N PRO A 312 -1.89 -8.07 7.00
CA PRO A 312 -1.27 -8.29 8.30
C PRO A 312 -0.09 -7.33 8.48
N PRO A 313 -0.09 -6.47 9.50
CA PRO A 313 1.09 -5.70 9.85
C PRO A 313 2.22 -6.64 10.24
N ILE A 314 3.44 -6.25 9.87
CA ILE A 314 4.63 -6.83 10.47
C ILE A 314 5.19 -5.87 11.51
N ASP A 315 5.59 -6.39 12.67
CA ASP A 315 6.00 -5.55 13.79
C ASP A 315 7.36 -5.91 14.38
N THR A 316 7.85 -5.00 15.22
CA THR A 316 8.99 -5.22 16.10
C THR A 316 8.58 -4.74 17.48
N ASN A 317 8.41 -5.68 18.42
CA ASN A 317 8.04 -5.45 19.82
C ASN A 317 6.67 -4.78 20.03
N TYR A 318 5.72 -4.89 19.10
CA TYR A 318 4.42 -4.20 19.24
C TYR A 318 3.65 -4.68 20.46
N TYR A 319 3.42 -5.99 20.59
CA TYR A 319 2.69 -6.54 21.72
C TYR A 319 3.45 -6.35 23.04
N ASP A 320 4.77 -6.55 23.04
CA ASP A 320 5.62 -6.34 24.23
C ASP A 320 5.59 -4.90 24.75
N THR A 321 5.32 -3.92 23.88
CA THR A 321 5.24 -2.50 24.25
C THR A 321 4.14 -2.25 25.30
N TYR A 322 3.06 -3.02 25.26
CA TYR A 322 1.97 -2.89 26.23
C TYR A 322 2.29 -3.46 27.62
N ASN A 323 3.47 -4.05 27.81
CA ASN A 323 3.97 -4.44 29.13
C ASN A 323 4.72 -3.32 29.85
N ARG A 324 4.87 -2.15 29.23
CA ARG A 324 5.55 -0.99 29.82
C ARG A 324 4.59 -0.23 30.74
N ASP A 325 5.12 0.29 31.84
CA ASP A 325 4.34 1.08 32.80
C ASP A 325 3.84 2.42 32.23
N ASN A 326 4.46 2.90 31.14
CA ASN A 326 4.14 4.18 30.51
C ASN A 326 3.22 4.05 29.28
N VAL A 327 2.54 2.91 29.09
CA VAL A 327 1.68 2.67 27.93
C VAL A 327 0.27 2.29 28.39
N SER A 328 -0.73 3.01 27.88
CA SER A 328 -2.15 2.70 28.08
C SER A 328 -2.84 2.38 26.76
N LEU A 329 -3.69 1.35 26.75
CA LEU A 329 -4.54 0.98 25.60
C LEU A 329 -6.01 1.29 25.89
N ILE A 330 -6.62 2.13 25.06
CA ILE A 330 -8.01 2.58 25.20
C ILE A 330 -8.84 2.01 24.05
N ASP A 331 -9.87 1.23 24.39
CA ASP A 331 -10.86 0.72 23.44
C ASP A 331 -11.91 1.80 23.12
N VAL A 332 -11.72 2.49 22.00
CA VAL A 332 -12.64 3.55 21.55
C VAL A 332 -13.84 3.03 20.77
N ARG A 333 -14.01 1.70 20.65
CA ARG A 333 -15.29 1.11 20.23
C ARG A 333 -16.24 0.98 21.41
N LYS A 334 -15.70 0.70 22.61
CA LYS A 334 -16.46 0.65 23.85
C LYS A 334 -16.75 2.05 24.41
N ALA A 335 -15.75 2.93 24.37
CA ALA A 335 -15.87 4.33 24.81
C ALA A 335 -15.43 5.27 23.67
N PRO A 336 -16.33 5.60 22.73
CA PRO A 336 -16.02 6.46 21.58
C PRO A 336 -15.37 7.79 21.95
N ILE A 337 -14.47 8.27 21.07
CA ILE A 337 -13.95 9.64 21.13
C ILE A 337 -15.10 10.59 20.77
N VAL A 338 -15.39 11.53 21.67
CA VAL A 338 -16.46 12.52 21.53
C VAL A 338 -15.92 13.78 20.87
N GLU A 339 -14.78 14.28 21.34
CA GLU A 339 -14.11 15.47 20.83
C GLU A 339 -12.64 15.52 21.24
N ILE A 340 -11.87 16.34 20.52
CA ILE A 340 -10.57 16.81 20.97
C ILE A 340 -10.81 18.09 21.77
N THR A 341 -10.29 18.14 22.99
CA THR A 341 -10.40 19.29 23.89
C THR A 341 -9.13 20.11 23.81
N PRO A 342 -9.08 21.33 24.37
CA PRO A 342 -7.84 22.09 24.41
C PRO A 342 -6.70 21.37 25.16
N GLN A 343 -7.02 20.43 26.07
CA GLN A 343 -6.06 19.68 26.89
C GLN A 343 -5.74 18.27 26.38
N GLY A 344 -6.53 17.70 25.46
CA GLY A 344 -6.31 16.33 24.99
C GLY A 344 -7.51 15.69 24.32
N VAL A 345 -7.75 14.40 24.60
CA VAL A 345 -8.82 13.60 23.97
C VAL A 345 -9.87 13.24 25.01
N ARG A 346 -11.13 13.54 24.70
CA ARG A 346 -12.27 13.12 25.51
C ARG A 346 -13.00 11.96 24.87
N THR A 347 -13.12 10.86 25.60
CA THR A 347 -14.03 9.76 25.29
C THR A 347 -15.33 9.91 26.08
N GLU A 348 -16.32 9.06 25.81
CA GLU A 348 -17.56 9.03 26.60
C GLU A 348 -17.32 8.76 28.10
N ASP A 349 -16.23 8.05 28.43
CA ASP A 349 -15.94 7.60 29.80
C ASP A 349 -14.90 8.46 30.53
N SER A 350 -14.00 9.15 29.82
CA SER A 350 -12.82 9.80 30.42
C SER A 350 -12.22 10.90 29.54
N GLU A 351 -11.38 11.73 30.14
CA GLU A 351 -10.53 12.69 29.43
C GLU A 351 -9.06 12.35 29.66
N TYR A 352 -8.30 12.34 28.57
CA TYR A 352 -6.88 12.02 28.55
C TYR A 352 -6.13 13.27 28.17
N GLU A 353 -5.38 13.84 29.13
CA GLU A 353 -4.53 15.00 28.87
C GLU A 353 -3.31 14.60 28.05
N LEU A 354 -3.04 15.34 26.98
CA LEU A 354 -2.02 15.02 25.99
C LEU A 354 -1.31 16.30 25.54
N ASP A 355 -0.01 16.20 25.32
CA ASP A 355 0.80 17.29 24.78
C ASP A 355 0.98 17.16 23.26
N VAL A 356 0.86 15.93 22.74
CA VAL A 356 0.97 15.64 21.31
C VAL A 356 -0.07 14.60 20.87
N LEU A 357 -0.65 14.80 19.68
CA LEU A 357 -1.53 13.84 19.01
C LEU A 357 -0.92 13.30 17.71
N VAL A 358 -0.97 11.99 17.53
CA VAL A 358 -0.53 11.31 16.32
C VAL A 358 -1.70 10.58 15.69
N PHE A 359 -2.06 10.96 14.47
CA PHE A 359 -3.07 10.29 13.65
C PHE A 359 -2.41 9.24 12.75
N ALA A 360 -2.62 7.98 13.08
CA ALA A 360 -2.32 6.81 12.26
C ALA A 360 -3.60 6.26 11.61
N THR A 361 -4.41 7.17 11.04
CA THR A 361 -5.77 6.91 10.53
C THR A 361 -5.84 6.52 9.06
N GLY A 362 -4.68 6.34 8.43
CA GLY A 362 -4.52 5.76 7.10
C GLY A 362 -4.81 6.75 5.98
N PHE A 363 -5.35 6.23 4.88
CA PHE A 363 -5.50 6.93 3.61
C PHE A 363 -6.86 6.63 2.98
N ASP A 364 -7.36 7.54 2.14
CA ASP A 364 -8.38 7.20 1.15
C ASP A 364 -7.73 6.35 0.05
N ALA A 365 -7.84 5.03 0.19
CA ALA A 365 -7.06 4.09 -0.61
C ALA A 365 -7.59 3.91 -2.04
N MET A 366 -6.67 3.72 -2.98
CA MET A 366 -6.84 3.41 -4.41
C MET A 366 -7.52 4.50 -5.25
N THR A 367 -8.70 4.97 -4.86
CA THR A 367 -9.45 5.97 -5.64
C THR A 367 -9.15 7.40 -5.24
N GLY A 368 -8.97 7.68 -3.94
CA GLY A 368 -8.80 9.03 -3.41
C GLY A 368 -7.72 9.87 -4.13
N PRO A 369 -6.53 9.32 -4.41
CA PRO A 369 -5.47 10.05 -5.12
C PRO A 369 -5.83 10.44 -6.55
N LEU A 370 -6.65 9.62 -7.24
CA LEU A 370 -7.13 9.92 -8.59
C LEU A 370 -8.32 10.89 -8.56
N LEU A 371 -9.26 10.69 -7.63
CA LEU A 371 -10.44 11.54 -7.47
C LEU A 371 -10.12 12.94 -6.90
N ALA A 372 -8.93 13.11 -6.31
CA ALA A 372 -8.42 14.42 -5.89
C ALA A 372 -7.98 15.30 -7.08
N ILE A 373 -7.87 14.75 -8.29
CA ILE A 373 -7.59 15.48 -9.53
C ILE A 373 -8.91 15.67 -10.27
N ASP A 374 -9.15 16.86 -10.82
CA ASP A 374 -10.27 17.12 -11.73
C ASP A 374 -9.96 16.51 -13.10
N ILE A 375 -10.29 15.22 -13.26
CA ILE A 375 -10.05 14.44 -14.49
C ILE A 375 -11.32 14.40 -15.32
N GLN A 376 -11.25 14.94 -16.55
CA GLN A 376 -12.34 15.01 -17.52
C GLN A 376 -11.94 14.29 -18.81
N GLY A 377 -12.63 13.19 -19.11
CA GLY A 377 -12.44 12.40 -20.32
C GLY A 377 -13.26 12.90 -21.51
N MET A 378 -13.62 12.00 -22.41
CA MET A 378 -14.44 12.30 -23.59
C MET A 378 -15.84 12.79 -23.19
N ASN A 379 -16.44 13.64 -24.02
CA ASN A 379 -17.75 14.25 -23.83
C ASN A 379 -17.90 15.00 -22.48
N GLY A 380 -16.78 15.45 -21.88
CA GLY A 380 -16.77 16.14 -20.59
C GLY A 380 -17.10 15.25 -19.39
N GLN A 381 -17.10 13.92 -19.54
CA GLN A 381 -17.35 13.00 -18.42
C GLN A 381 -16.24 13.12 -17.38
N THR A 382 -16.59 13.36 -16.12
CA THR A 382 -15.61 13.40 -15.04
C THR A 382 -15.31 11.99 -14.51
N LEU A 383 -14.11 11.76 -13.98
CA LEU A 383 -13.78 10.48 -13.34
C LEU A 383 -14.65 10.23 -12.09
N ASN A 384 -15.05 11.30 -11.39
CA ASN A 384 -15.98 11.21 -10.27
C ASN A 384 -17.33 10.62 -10.72
N ASP A 385 -17.89 11.11 -11.83
CA ASP A 385 -19.14 10.56 -12.38
C ASP A 385 -18.96 9.11 -12.86
N ALA A 386 -17.84 8.81 -13.52
CA ALA A 386 -17.53 7.46 -13.99
C ALA A 386 -17.39 6.45 -12.84
N TRP A 387 -17.03 6.89 -11.63
CA TRP A 387 -16.80 6.04 -10.47
C TRP A 387 -17.83 6.23 -9.34
N GLU A 388 -18.96 6.91 -9.58
CA GLU A 388 -20.01 7.14 -8.57
C GLU A 388 -20.50 5.82 -7.94
N ALA A 389 -20.68 4.78 -8.78
CA ALA A 389 -21.09 3.44 -8.34
C ALA A 389 -19.91 2.54 -7.89
N GLY A 390 -18.72 3.11 -7.67
CA GLY A 390 -17.48 2.40 -7.39
C GLY A 390 -16.49 2.45 -8.56
N PRO A 391 -15.19 2.20 -8.30
CA PRO A 391 -14.17 2.26 -9.35
C PRO A 391 -14.36 1.17 -10.39
N ARG A 392 -14.29 1.56 -11.66
CA ARG A 392 -14.38 0.69 -12.83
C ARG A 392 -13.17 0.94 -13.72
N THR A 393 -12.48 -0.12 -14.07
CA THR A 393 -11.24 -0.08 -14.85
C THR A 393 -11.14 -1.34 -15.71
N TYR A 394 -10.47 -1.27 -16.85
CA TYR A 394 -10.00 -2.45 -17.55
C TYR A 394 -8.56 -2.75 -17.14
N LEU A 395 -8.32 -3.98 -16.66
CA LEU A 395 -7.05 -4.47 -16.11
C LEU A 395 -6.48 -3.65 -14.92
N GLY A 396 -7.22 -2.67 -14.39
CA GLY A 396 -6.68 -1.67 -13.47
C GLY A 396 -5.65 -0.72 -14.08
N LEU A 397 -5.62 -0.65 -15.42
CA LEU A 397 -4.67 0.14 -16.20
C LEU A 397 -5.33 1.30 -16.94
N GLN A 398 -6.60 1.22 -17.33
CA GLN A 398 -7.32 2.31 -18.00
C GLN A 398 -8.81 2.30 -17.63
N VAL A 399 -9.47 3.45 -17.80
CA VAL A 399 -10.92 3.62 -17.62
C VAL A 399 -11.57 3.93 -18.97
N ALA A 400 -12.67 3.27 -19.30
CA ALA A 400 -13.46 3.57 -20.49
C ALA A 400 -13.93 5.04 -20.46
N GLY A 401 -13.82 5.74 -21.59
CA GLY A 401 -14.08 7.18 -21.67
C GLY A 401 -12.85 8.08 -21.43
N PHE A 402 -11.72 7.52 -20.97
CA PHE A 402 -10.49 8.26 -20.64
C PHE A 402 -9.31 7.79 -21.52
N PRO A 403 -9.33 8.12 -22.84
CA PRO A 403 -8.32 7.68 -23.79
C PRO A 403 -6.90 8.11 -23.39
N ASN A 404 -5.90 7.29 -23.68
CA ASN A 404 -4.48 7.56 -23.42
C ASN A 404 -4.09 7.91 -21.96
N LEU A 405 -5.04 7.87 -21.01
CA LEU A 405 -4.79 7.96 -19.58
C LEU A 405 -4.63 6.55 -19.02
N PHE A 406 -3.44 6.26 -18.48
CA PHE A 406 -3.14 5.00 -17.83
C PHE A 406 -2.95 5.19 -16.33
N THR A 407 -3.26 4.16 -15.54
CA THR A 407 -3.07 4.15 -14.09
C THR A 407 -2.09 3.06 -13.69
N VAL A 408 -1.05 3.41 -12.93
CA VAL A 408 -0.18 2.42 -12.29
C VAL A 408 -0.76 2.08 -10.93
N THR A 409 -0.99 0.78 -10.68
CA THR A 409 -1.55 0.26 -9.41
C THR A 409 -2.97 0.75 -9.09
N GLY A 410 -3.77 0.96 -10.14
CA GLY A 410 -5.17 1.36 -10.03
C GLY A 410 -6.07 0.27 -9.43
N PRO A 411 -7.33 0.61 -9.07
CA PRO A 411 -8.34 -0.37 -8.70
C PRO A 411 -8.46 -1.47 -9.77
N GLY A 412 -8.80 -2.69 -9.39
CA GLY A 412 -8.91 -3.82 -10.32
C GLY A 412 -7.57 -4.43 -10.75
N SER A 413 -6.43 -3.95 -10.23
CA SER A 413 -5.11 -4.59 -10.38
C SER A 413 -4.66 -5.24 -9.07
N PRO A 414 -3.63 -6.12 -9.08
CA PRO A 414 -3.17 -6.79 -7.86
C PRO A 414 -2.71 -5.81 -6.78
N SER A 415 -2.03 -4.73 -7.21
CA SER A 415 -1.70 -3.55 -6.39
C SER A 415 -1.26 -3.93 -4.98
N VAL A 416 -2.01 -3.49 -3.98
CA VAL A 416 -1.74 -3.63 -2.54
C VAL A 416 -1.81 -5.05 -1.98
N LEU A 417 -2.21 -6.05 -2.76
CA LEU A 417 -2.17 -7.46 -2.34
C LEU A 417 -0.83 -8.13 -2.65
N THR A 418 0.08 -7.39 -3.27
CA THR A 418 1.37 -7.93 -3.71
C THR A 418 2.52 -7.08 -3.18
N ASN A 419 3.73 -7.58 -3.40
CA ASN A 419 4.94 -6.80 -3.34
C ASN A 419 4.91 -5.70 -4.43
N MET A 420 4.59 -4.47 -4.03
CA MET A 420 4.28 -3.35 -4.93
C MET A 420 5.28 -3.11 -6.07
N PRO A 421 6.62 -3.18 -5.88
CA PRO A 421 7.57 -3.04 -6.99
C PRO A 421 7.32 -4.02 -8.15
N VAL A 422 6.90 -5.26 -7.87
CA VAL A 422 6.62 -6.27 -8.89
C VAL A 422 5.41 -5.89 -9.74
N SER A 423 4.34 -5.38 -9.11
CA SER A 423 3.17 -4.86 -9.84
C SER A 423 3.47 -3.56 -10.57
N ILE A 424 4.24 -2.65 -9.96
CA ILE A 424 4.62 -1.39 -10.59
C ILE A 424 5.44 -1.65 -11.86
N GLU A 425 6.43 -2.53 -11.79
CA GLU A 425 7.25 -2.87 -12.96
C GLU A 425 6.40 -3.51 -14.06
N GLN A 426 5.51 -4.45 -13.71
CA GLN A 426 4.60 -5.05 -14.68
C GLN A 426 3.72 -4.00 -15.38
N HIS A 427 3.10 -3.09 -14.63
CA HIS A 427 2.25 -2.05 -15.19
C HIS A 427 3.04 -1.11 -16.09
N VAL A 428 4.20 -0.66 -15.63
CA VAL A 428 5.06 0.26 -16.39
C VAL A 428 5.58 -0.38 -17.67
N GLU A 429 5.96 -1.65 -17.63
CA GLU A 429 6.39 -2.43 -18.80
C GLU A 429 5.24 -2.56 -19.80
N TRP A 430 4.07 -3.03 -19.36
CA TRP A 430 2.88 -3.17 -20.20
C TRP A 430 2.45 -1.84 -20.84
N ILE A 431 2.43 -0.74 -20.06
CA ILE A 431 2.06 0.59 -20.57
C ILE A 431 3.09 1.08 -21.59
N SER A 432 4.38 0.84 -21.35
CA SER A 432 5.43 1.21 -22.29
C SER A 432 5.28 0.45 -23.62
N ASP A 433 5.04 -0.86 -23.56
CA ASP A 433 4.86 -1.70 -24.75
C ASP A 433 3.59 -1.29 -25.52
N CYS A 434 2.54 -0.87 -24.80
CA CYS A 434 1.33 -0.28 -25.38
C CYS A 434 1.62 1.02 -26.13
N ILE A 435 2.38 1.93 -25.52
CA ILE A 435 2.77 3.19 -26.15
C ILE A 435 3.65 2.93 -27.39
N GLU A 436 4.55 1.95 -27.35
CA GLU A 436 5.38 1.57 -28.49
C GLU A 436 4.53 0.97 -29.64
N PHE A 437 3.57 0.10 -29.33
CA PHE A 437 2.59 -0.39 -30.30
C PHE A 437 1.81 0.74 -30.96
N MET A 438 1.31 1.69 -30.16
CA MET A 438 0.58 2.85 -30.66
C MET A 438 1.45 3.71 -31.60
N ASN A 439 2.66 4.05 -31.17
CA ASN A 439 3.56 4.90 -31.93
C ASN A 439 4.04 4.23 -33.23
N SER A 440 4.44 2.96 -33.18
CA SER A 440 4.88 2.19 -34.35
C SER A 440 3.74 1.95 -35.36
N GLY A 441 2.50 1.83 -34.87
CA GLY A 441 1.30 1.72 -35.68
C GLY A 441 0.76 3.06 -36.22
N GLY A 442 1.39 4.19 -35.90
CA GLY A 442 0.91 5.52 -36.28
C GLY A 442 -0.44 5.88 -35.67
N LYS A 443 -0.76 5.31 -34.51
CA LYS A 443 -2.02 5.47 -33.78
C LYS A 443 -1.94 6.62 -32.80
N SER A 444 -3.03 7.36 -32.63
CA SER A 444 -3.07 8.54 -31.75
C SER A 444 -3.91 8.31 -30.49
N ARG A 445 -4.87 7.38 -30.53
CA ARG A 445 -5.84 7.19 -29.44
C ARG A 445 -6.07 5.71 -29.13
N ILE A 446 -5.93 5.35 -27.84
CA ILE A 446 -6.34 4.07 -27.28
C ILE A 446 -7.25 4.29 -26.08
N VAL A 447 -8.40 3.60 -26.05
CA VAL A 447 -9.36 3.66 -24.95
C VAL A 447 -9.96 2.27 -24.68
N ALA A 448 -10.11 1.92 -23.40
CA ALA A 448 -10.77 0.70 -22.99
C ALA A 448 -12.23 0.71 -23.44
N ASN A 449 -12.71 -0.41 -23.97
CA ASN A 449 -14.11 -0.57 -24.30
C ASN A 449 -14.93 -0.77 -23.01
N GLU A 450 -16.17 -0.28 -22.99
CA GLU A 450 -17.05 -0.39 -21.82
C GLU A 450 -17.36 -1.85 -21.47
N ASP A 451 -17.59 -2.70 -22.47
CA ASP A 451 -17.85 -4.14 -22.29
C ASP A 451 -16.67 -4.87 -21.65
N ALA A 452 -15.45 -4.65 -22.17
CA ALA A 452 -14.23 -5.24 -21.61
C ALA A 452 -13.95 -4.77 -20.17
N GLN A 453 -14.24 -3.49 -19.88
CA GLN A 453 -14.17 -2.96 -18.51
C GLN A 453 -15.19 -3.64 -17.59
N GLU A 454 -16.44 -3.78 -18.02
CA GLU A 454 -17.50 -4.43 -17.23
C GLU A 454 -17.20 -5.91 -16.97
N GLU A 455 -16.73 -6.63 -17.98
CA GLU A 455 -16.28 -8.01 -17.85
C GLU A 455 -15.13 -8.15 -16.84
N TRP A 456 -14.15 -7.24 -16.89
CA TRP A 456 -13.06 -7.23 -15.92
C TRP A 456 -13.52 -6.94 -14.49
N VAL A 457 -14.40 -5.95 -14.31
CA VAL A 457 -14.97 -5.62 -12.99
C VAL A 457 -15.74 -6.82 -12.44
N LYS A 458 -16.52 -7.51 -13.27
CA LYS A 458 -17.21 -8.74 -12.86
C LYS A 458 -16.22 -9.83 -12.46
N HIS A 459 -15.19 -10.08 -13.26
CA HIS A 459 -14.13 -11.06 -12.98
C HIS A 459 -13.42 -10.79 -11.65
N VAL A 460 -13.08 -9.53 -11.36
CA VAL A 460 -12.49 -9.12 -10.08
C VAL A 460 -13.43 -9.44 -8.91
N SER A 461 -14.72 -9.13 -9.05
CA SER A 461 -15.73 -9.42 -8.01
C SER A 461 -15.92 -10.92 -7.79
N ASP A 462 -16.08 -11.70 -8.86
CA ASP A 462 -16.31 -13.14 -8.78
C ASP A 462 -15.16 -13.84 -8.03
N ILE A 463 -13.90 -13.51 -8.36
CA ILE A 463 -12.74 -14.09 -7.66
C ILE A 463 -12.70 -13.63 -6.20
N ALA A 464 -13.05 -12.37 -5.91
CA ALA A 464 -13.06 -11.88 -4.53
C ALA A 464 -14.09 -12.59 -3.65
N ASP A 465 -15.28 -12.88 -4.20
CA ASP A 465 -16.38 -13.54 -3.50
C ASP A 465 -16.07 -14.99 -3.12
N ASP A 466 -15.15 -15.64 -3.83
CA ASP A 466 -14.62 -16.98 -3.49
C ASP A 466 -13.57 -16.96 -2.36
N THR A 467 -13.29 -15.79 -1.77
CA THR A 467 -12.33 -15.63 -0.67
C THR A 467 -12.96 -15.13 0.62
N LEU A 468 -12.17 -15.10 1.69
CA LEU A 468 -12.57 -14.50 2.96
C LEU A 468 -12.41 -12.97 2.99
N TYR A 469 -11.75 -12.35 2.01
CA TYR A 469 -11.47 -10.91 2.01
C TYR A 469 -12.72 -10.01 2.16
N PRO A 470 -13.85 -10.27 1.46
CA PRO A 470 -15.06 -9.47 1.60
C PRO A 470 -15.68 -9.45 3.01
N LYS A 471 -15.33 -10.42 3.87
CA LYS A 471 -15.83 -10.50 5.25
C LYS A 471 -15.24 -9.44 6.18
N ALA A 472 -14.17 -8.76 5.79
CA ALA A 472 -13.49 -7.76 6.61
C ALA A 472 -13.89 -6.32 6.24
N ASN A 473 -14.22 -5.52 7.26
CA ASN A 473 -14.31 -4.06 7.10
C ASN A 473 -12.88 -3.47 7.04
N SER A 474 -12.35 -3.31 5.84
CA SER A 474 -11.01 -2.77 5.58
C SER A 474 -11.03 -1.70 4.49
N TRP A 475 -9.89 -1.06 4.27
CA TRP A 475 -9.73 -0.11 3.17
C TRP A 475 -9.70 -0.79 1.78
N TYR A 476 -9.56 -2.12 1.70
CA TYR A 476 -9.73 -2.88 0.46
C TYR A 476 -11.16 -2.80 -0.09
N VAL A 477 -12.14 -2.68 0.82
CA VAL A 477 -13.57 -2.58 0.49
C VAL A 477 -14.12 -1.15 0.66
N GLY A 478 -13.25 -0.16 0.81
CA GLY A 478 -13.62 1.25 0.98
C GLY A 478 -14.28 1.59 2.32
N ALA A 479 -14.33 0.65 3.28
CA ALA A 479 -15.07 0.82 4.53
C ALA A 479 -14.45 1.84 5.51
N ASN A 480 -13.25 2.35 5.22
CA ASN A 480 -12.54 3.31 6.08
C ASN A 480 -12.87 4.78 5.80
N VAL A 481 -13.53 5.08 4.67
CA VAL A 481 -13.90 6.44 4.26
C VAL A 481 -15.42 6.57 4.28
N PRO A 482 -16.01 7.42 5.12
CA PRO A 482 -17.46 7.65 5.13
C PRO A 482 -17.98 8.09 3.76
N GLY A 483 -19.07 7.49 3.29
CA GLY A 483 -19.69 7.82 1.99
C GLY A 483 -19.06 7.13 0.78
N LYS A 484 -17.92 6.45 0.93
CA LYS A 484 -17.28 5.71 -0.16
C LYS A 484 -18.06 4.43 -0.49
N THR A 485 -18.28 4.19 -1.79
CA THR A 485 -18.93 2.98 -2.27
C THR A 485 -18.15 1.73 -1.86
N ARG A 486 -18.86 0.74 -1.31
CA ARG A 486 -18.27 -0.49 -0.78
C ARG A 486 -18.18 -1.57 -1.85
N VAL A 487 -17.00 -1.73 -2.43
CA VAL A 487 -16.65 -2.80 -3.38
C VAL A 487 -15.25 -3.29 -3.09
N PHE A 488 -14.96 -4.58 -3.31
CA PHE A 488 -13.60 -5.07 -3.22
C PHE A 488 -12.78 -4.53 -4.41
N MET A 489 -11.86 -3.63 -4.12
CA MET A 489 -11.13 -2.88 -5.14
C MET A 489 -9.89 -3.60 -5.69
N PRO A 490 -9.07 -4.36 -4.93
CA PRO A 490 -7.91 -5.05 -5.48
C PRO A 490 -8.28 -6.29 -6.30
N TYR A 491 -7.38 -6.75 -7.18
CA TYR A 491 -7.49 -8.06 -7.82
C TYR A 491 -6.81 -9.15 -6.97
N VAL A 492 -7.57 -10.11 -6.45
CA VAL A 492 -7.05 -11.16 -5.54
C VAL A 492 -6.63 -12.45 -6.26
N GLY A 493 -6.78 -12.54 -7.58
CA GLY A 493 -6.36 -13.72 -8.36
C GLY A 493 -4.84 -13.92 -8.47
N GLY A 494 -4.03 -13.07 -7.85
CA GLY A 494 -2.57 -13.16 -7.83
C GLY A 494 -1.86 -12.53 -9.05
N MET A 495 -0.59 -12.18 -8.87
CA MET A 495 0.25 -11.57 -9.92
C MET A 495 0.42 -12.47 -11.14
N LYS A 496 0.54 -13.79 -10.95
CA LYS A 496 0.76 -14.73 -12.05
C LYS A 496 -0.43 -14.72 -13.02
N MET A 497 -1.64 -14.97 -12.51
CA MET A 497 -2.85 -14.96 -13.32
C MET A 497 -3.11 -13.58 -13.94
N TYR A 498 -2.82 -12.51 -13.20
CA TYR A 498 -2.96 -11.16 -13.72
C TYR A 498 -2.02 -10.88 -14.89
N ARG A 499 -0.76 -11.32 -14.82
CA ARG A 499 0.20 -11.23 -15.95
C ARG A 499 -0.30 -12.00 -17.16
N GLU A 500 -0.74 -13.24 -16.97
CA GLU A 500 -1.31 -14.06 -18.05
C GLU A 500 -2.49 -13.34 -18.74
N LYS A 501 -3.38 -12.70 -17.98
CA LYS A 501 -4.48 -11.87 -18.53
C LYS A 501 -3.99 -10.65 -19.31
N CYS A 502 -2.97 -9.96 -18.82
CA CYS A 502 -2.37 -8.84 -19.53
C CYS A 502 -1.69 -9.27 -20.83
N ASP A 503 -0.99 -10.40 -20.82
CA ASP A 503 -0.28 -10.97 -21.97
C ASP A 503 -1.29 -11.43 -23.03
N GLU A 504 -2.39 -12.10 -22.64
CA GLU A 504 -3.51 -12.46 -23.54
C GLU A 504 -4.07 -11.24 -24.29
N VAL A 505 -4.13 -10.08 -23.63
CA VAL A 505 -4.60 -8.83 -24.24
C VAL A 505 -3.59 -8.28 -25.25
N VAL A 506 -2.30 -8.31 -24.93
CA VAL A 506 -1.22 -7.88 -25.83
C VAL A 506 -1.16 -8.79 -27.07
N ASP A 507 -1.16 -10.11 -26.88
CA ASP A 507 -1.14 -11.11 -27.95
C ASP A 507 -2.38 -11.01 -28.86
N GLY A 508 -3.51 -10.59 -28.29
CA GLY A 508 -4.74 -10.29 -29.01
C GLY A 508 -4.74 -8.96 -29.76
N GLY A 509 -3.62 -8.23 -29.83
CA GLY A 509 -3.53 -6.91 -30.45
C GLY A 509 -4.23 -5.82 -29.65
N TYR A 510 -4.06 -5.84 -28.32
CA TYR A 510 -4.77 -4.99 -27.35
C TYR A 510 -6.29 -5.23 -27.35
N LYS A 511 -6.70 -6.50 -27.29
CA LYS A 511 -8.11 -6.88 -27.22
C LYS A 511 -8.81 -6.21 -26.03
N GLY A 512 -10.01 -5.67 -26.28
CA GLY A 512 -10.78 -4.91 -25.29
C GLY A 512 -10.45 -3.41 -25.27
N PHE A 513 -9.55 -2.96 -26.15
CA PHE A 513 -9.32 -1.55 -26.42
C PHE A 513 -9.76 -1.17 -27.84
N SER A 514 -10.27 0.05 -27.98
CA SER A 514 -10.43 0.71 -29.27
C SER A 514 -9.18 1.51 -29.59
N VAL A 515 -8.55 1.21 -30.72
CA VAL A 515 -7.30 1.83 -31.19
C VAL A 515 -7.55 2.52 -32.53
N SER A 516 -7.29 3.82 -32.62
CA SER A 516 -7.46 4.61 -33.86
C SER A 516 -6.19 5.32 -34.30
#